data_AF-A0A355CD31-F1
#
_entry.id   AF-A0A355CD31-F1
#
_cell.length_a   1.000
_cell.length_b   1.000
_cell.length_c   1.000
_cell.angle_alpha   90.00
_cell.angle_beta   90.00
_cell.angle_gamma   90.00
#
_symmetry.space_group_name_H-M   'P 1'
#
loop_
_entity.id
_entity.type
_entity.pdbx_description
1 polymer ?
#
loop_
_entity_poly.entity_id
_entity_poly.type
_entity_poly.pdbx_seq_one_letter_code
_entity_poly.pdbx_strand_id
1 'polypeptide(L)'
;QITFDNPGYLNAQTKLAEYQNNLGTTQIRLKAEKESVEALNQAKSLFANFQTNLNSTSQNPGYALGQLQEIINQLESVKPGTTVYPEAQKWLQSARKKQQQWQKT
;
A
#
# COMPACT_ATOMS: atom_id res chain seq x y z
N GLN A 1 -13.65 -44.16 -23.59
CA GLN A 1 -14.18 -43.79 -22.25
C GLN A 1 -12.99 -43.80 -21.30
N ILE A 2 -12.64 -42.67 -20.69
CA ILE A 2 -11.58 -42.63 -19.67
C ILE A 2 -12.27 -43.00 -18.36
N THR A 3 -11.89 -44.12 -17.77
CA THR A 3 -12.44 -44.60 -16.49
C THR A 3 -11.99 -43.68 -15.35
N PHE A 4 -12.87 -43.45 -14.37
CA PHE A 4 -12.59 -42.62 -13.18
C PHE A 4 -11.38 -43.12 -12.36
N ASP A 5 -10.99 -44.39 -12.54
CA ASP A 5 -9.81 -45.03 -11.94
C ASP A 5 -8.49 -44.77 -12.69
N ASN A 6 -8.48 -43.91 -13.72
CA ASN A 6 -7.24 -43.52 -14.36
C ASN A 6 -6.46 -42.55 -13.43
N PRO A 7 -5.29 -42.94 -12.90
CA PRO A 7 -4.52 -42.09 -11.99
C PRO A 7 -4.10 -40.76 -12.63
N GLY A 8 -4.00 -40.69 -13.96
CA GLY A 8 -3.78 -39.45 -14.70
C GLY A 8 -4.95 -38.46 -14.60
N TYR A 9 -6.19 -38.95 -14.49
CA TYR A 9 -7.38 -38.11 -14.34
C TYR A 9 -7.42 -37.45 -12.95
N LEU A 10 -7.19 -38.23 -11.89
CA LEU A 10 -7.13 -37.68 -10.53
C LEU A 10 -5.96 -36.69 -10.37
N ASN A 11 -4.79 -37.01 -10.92
CA ASN A 11 -3.64 -36.10 -10.91
C ASN A 11 -3.92 -34.79 -11.65
N ALA A 12 -4.61 -34.84 -12.80
CA ALA A 12 -5.00 -33.66 -13.55
C ALA A 12 -6.01 -32.80 -12.79
N GLN A 13 -7.00 -33.42 -12.13
CA GLN A 13 -7.96 -32.69 -11.28
C GLN A 13 -7.28 -31.99 -10.11
N THR A 14 -6.37 -32.68 -9.41
CA THR A 14 -5.57 -32.09 -8.32
C THR A 14 -4.77 -30.89 -8.81
N LYS A 15 -4.09 -31.03 -9.96
CA LYS A 15 -3.31 -29.94 -10.56
C LYS A 15 -4.18 -28.75 -10.96
N LEU A 16 -5.39 -28.99 -11.47
CA LEU A 16 -6.33 -27.93 -11.80
C LEU A 16 -6.77 -27.16 -10.55
N ALA A 17 -7.09 -27.87 -9.46
CA ALA A 17 -7.47 -27.24 -8.20
C ALA A 17 -6.31 -26.42 -7.60
N GLU A 18 -5.09 -26.96 -7.61
CA GLU A 18 -3.88 -26.23 -7.20
C GLU A 18 -3.69 -24.95 -8.02
N TYR A 19 -3.82 -25.04 -9.34
CA TYR A 19 -3.66 -23.88 -10.22
C TYR A 19 -4.73 -22.81 -9.96
N GLN A 20 -5.99 -23.21 -9.82
CA GLN A 20 -7.09 -22.28 -9.53
C GLN A 20 -6.87 -21.54 -8.19
N ASN A 21 -6.39 -22.24 -7.16
CA ASN A 21 -6.06 -21.63 -5.88
C ASN A 21 -4.87 -20.65 -6.00
N ASN A 22 -3.79 -21.07 -6.67
CA ASN A 22 -2.62 -20.23 -6.90
C ASN A 22 -2.96 -18.98 -7.71
N LEU A 23 -3.84 -19.10 -8.71
CA LEU A 23 -4.32 -17.98 -9.51
C LEU A 23 -5.11 -16.98 -8.64
N GLY A 24 -6.06 -17.46 -7.84
CA GLY A 24 -6.84 -16.61 -6.94
C GLY A 24 -5.95 -15.87 -5.94
N THR A 25 -5.00 -16.57 -5.34
CA THR A 25 -4.02 -15.97 -4.41
C THR A 25 -3.18 -14.90 -5.10
N THR A 26 -2.71 -15.17 -6.32
CA THR A 26 -1.89 -14.23 -7.09
C THR A 26 -2.69 -12.98 -7.48
N GLN A 27 -3.96 -13.12 -7.86
CA GLN A 27 -4.83 -11.99 -8.18
C GLN A 27 -5.07 -11.09 -6.97
N ILE A 28 -5.29 -11.66 -5.78
CA ILE A 28 -5.44 -10.90 -4.53
C ILE A 28 -4.16 -10.12 -4.21
N ARG A 29 -2.99 -10.76 -4.33
CA ARG A 29 -1.69 -10.11 -4.11
C ARG A 29 -1.42 -9.00 -5.11
N LEU A 30 -1.73 -9.22 -6.40
CA LEU A 30 -1.58 -8.21 -7.43
C LEU A 30 -2.48 -7.00 -7.18
N LYS A 31 -3.72 -7.20 -6.72
CA LYS A 31 -4.61 -6.11 -6.36
C LYS A 31 -4.04 -5.31 -5.18
N ALA A 32 -3.61 -5.99 -4.12
CA ALA A 32 -2.98 -5.34 -2.97
C ALA A 32 -1.73 -4.54 -3.37
N GLU A 33 -0.90 -5.09 -4.26
CA GLU A 33 0.28 -4.40 -4.78
C GLU A 33 -0.08 -3.09 -5.50
N LYS A 34 -1.06 -3.14 -6.42
CA LYS A 34 -1.51 -1.96 -7.16
C LYS A 34 -2.05 -0.87 -6.24
N GLU A 35 -2.92 -1.25 -5.30
CA GLU A 35 -3.49 -0.32 -4.31
C GLU A 35 -2.39 0.31 -3.44
N SER A 36 -1.42 -0.48 -2.98
CA SER A 36 -0.27 0.01 -2.22
C SER A 36 0.62 0.97 -3.01
N VAL A 37 0.89 0.68 -4.29
CA VAL A 37 1.67 1.56 -5.17
C VAL A 37 0.93 2.89 -5.37
N GLU A 38 -0.38 2.83 -5.61
CA GLU A 38 -1.21 4.01 -5.76
C GLU A 38 -1.21 4.87 -4.49
N ALA A 39 -1.42 4.27 -3.32
CA ALA A 39 -1.37 4.94 -2.03
C ALA A 39 -0.02 5.63 -1.76
N LEU A 40 1.11 4.96 -2.04
CA LEU A 40 2.42 5.57 -1.90
C LEU A 40 2.62 6.76 -2.85
N ASN A 41 2.15 6.65 -4.10
CA ASN A 41 2.24 7.74 -5.06
C ASN A 41 1.38 8.94 -4.65
N GLN A 42 0.17 8.70 -4.14
CA GLN A 42 -0.69 9.75 -3.58
C GLN A 42 -0.01 10.43 -2.39
N ALA A 43 0.58 9.67 -1.47
CA ALA A 43 1.33 10.22 -0.34
C ALA A 43 2.51 11.11 -0.79
N LYS A 44 3.28 10.67 -1.81
CA LYS A 44 4.38 11.45 -2.39
C LYS A 44 3.88 12.75 -3.04
N SER A 45 2.76 12.70 -3.76
CA SER A 45 2.13 13.88 -4.35
C SER A 45 1.66 14.88 -3.29
N LEU A 46 0.99 14.39 -2.23
CA LEU A 46 0.57 15.22 -1.11
C LEU A 46 1.76 15.86 -0.40
N PHE A 47 2.86 15.11 -0.23
CA PHE A 47 4.08 15.64 0.36
C PHE A 47 4.71 16.76 -0.48
N ALA A 48 4.75 16.61 -1.81
CA ALA A 48 5.25 17.67 -2.70
C ALA A 48 4.40 18.95 -2.61
N ASN A 49 3.07 18.80 -2.56
CA ASN A 49 2.15 19.92 -2.36
C ASN A 49 2.35 20.58 -1.00
N PHE A 50 2.47 19.78 0.06
CA PHE A 50 2.74 20.24 1.41
C PHE A 50 4.04 21.06 1.50
N GLN A 51 5.13 20.59 0.89
CA GLN A 51 6.40 21.30 0.86
C GLN A 51 6.30 22.65 0.14
N THR A 52 5.52 22.71 -0.95
CA THR A 52 5.26 23.95 -1.70
C THR A 52 4.48 24.96 -0.84
N ASN A 53 3.49 24.48 -0.07
CA ASN A 53 2.67 25.33 0.78
C ASN A 53 3.42 25.87 2.00
N LEU A 54 4.32 25.09 2.60
CA LEU A 54 5.12 25.54 3.75
C LEU A 54 6.11 26.66 3.40
N ASN A 55 6.62 26.64 2.17
CA ASN A 55 7.53 27.67 1.68
C ASN A 55 6.80 28.99 1.33
N SER A 56 5.46 28.97 1.33
CA SER A 56 4.62 30.15 1.13
C SER A 56 4.29 30.75 2.50
N THR A 57 4.64 32.02 2.71
CA THR A 57 4.85 32.70 4.01
C THR A 57 3.63 32.86 4.94
N SER A 58 2.56 32.07 4.81
CA SER A 58 1.32 32.29 5.56
C SER A 58 0.50 31.02 5.88
N GLN A 59 1.14 29.86 6.08
CA GLN A 59 0.37 28.66 6.45
C GLN A 59 -0.05 28.67 7.93
N ASN A 60 -1.35 28.54 8.17
CA ASN A 60 -1.91 28.25 9.48
C ASN A 60 -1.36 26.88 9.97
N PRO A 61 -0.76 26.81 11.18
CA PRO A 61 -0.23 25.56 11.73
C PRO A 61 -1.22 24.39 11.74
N GLY A 62 -2.50 24.66 11.97
CA GLY A 62 -3.56 23.63 11.94
C GLY A 62 -3.79 23.04 10.55
N TYR A 63 -3.68 23.87 9.50
CA TYR A 63 -3.80 23.41 8.12
C TYR A 63 -2.60 22.54 7.72
N ALA A 64 -1.39 22.92 8.14
CA ALA A 64 -0.19 22.12 7.91
C ALA A 64 -0.24 20.76 8.63
N LEU A 65 -0.77 20.71 9.86
CA LEU A 65 -1.02 19.46 10.59
C LEU A 65 -2.06 18.57 9.90
N GLY A 66 -3.12 19.15 9.34
CA GLY A 66 -4.14 18.42 8.56
C GLY A 66 -3.56 17.76 7.31
N GLN A 67 -2.77 18.50 6.52
CA GLN A 67 -2.09 17.95 5.34
C GLN A 67 -1.12 16.82 5.71
N LEU A 68 -0.40 16.98 6.83
CA LEU A 68 0.51 15.95 7.31
C LEU A 68 -0.22 14.69 7.76
N GLN A 69 -1.39 14.83 8.40
CA GLN A 69 -2.24 13.69 8.76
C GLN A 69 -2.77 12.96 7.52
N GLU A 70 -3.12 13.69 6.45
CA GLU A 70 -3.55 13.09 5.19
C GLU A 70 -2.44 12.23 4.56
N ILE A 71 -1.19 12.74 4.55
CA ILE A 71 -0.02 11.98 4.11
C ILE A 71 0.15 10.70 4.94
N ILE A 72 0.01 10.79 6.27
CA ILE A 72 0.10 9.64 7.18
C ILE A 72 -0.97 8.60 6.85
N ASN A 73 -2.22 9.02 6.64
CA ASN A 73 -3.32 8.12 6.31
C ASN A 73 -3.06 7.35 5.01
N GLN A 74 -2.49 8.02 4.00
CA GLN A 74 -2.12 7.35 2.74
C GLN A 74 -0.97 6.36 2.92
N LEU A 75 0.01 6.68 3.76
CA LEU A 75 1.11 5.75 4.03
C LEU A 75 0.67 4.54 4.87
N GLU A 76 -0.34 4.69 5.74
CA GLU A 76 -0.92 3.62 6.54
C GLU A 76 -1.78 2.64 5.72
N SER A 77 -2.33 3.08 4.58
CA SER A 77 -3.11 2.21 3.70
C SER A 77 -2.25 1.25 2.86
N VAL A 78 -0.93 1.47 2.82
CA VAL A 78 0.04 0.59 2.16
C VAL A 78 0.14 -0.74 2.90
N LYS A 79 -0.25 -1.83 2.23
CA LYS A 79 -0.38 -3.16 2.82
C LYS A 79 0.97 -3.85 3.05
N PRO A 80 1.18 -4.51 4.22
CA PRO A 80 2.33 -5.37 4.44
C PRO A 80 2.47 -6.45 3.37
N GLY A 81 3.71 -6.80 3.03
CA GLY A 81 4.01 -7.82 2.02
C GLY A 81 3.93 -7.34 0.57
N THR A 82 3.59 -6.07 0.33
CA THR A 82 3.73 -5.42 -0.98
C THR A 82 5.14 -4.88 -1.17
N THR A 83 5.58 -4.72 -2.42
CA THR A 83 6.98 -4.35 -2.71
C THR A 83 7.34 -2.95 -2.21
N VAL A 84 6.37 -2.04 -2.20
CA VAL A 84 6.53 -0.65 -1.75
C VAL A 84 6.42 -0.46 -0.24
N TYR A 85 5.98 -1.49 0.50
CA TYR A 85 5.76 -1.38 1.95
C TYR A 85 7.00 -0.91 2.75
N PRO A 86 8.23 -1.42 2.51
CA PRO A 86 9.41 -0.96 3.25
C PRO A 86 9.72 0.51 3.02
N GLU A 87 9.44 1.03 1.82
CA GLU A 87 9.59 2.46 1.54
C GLU A 87 8.52 3.26 2.27
N ALA A 88 7.25 2.87 2.15
CA ALA A 88 6.14 3.56 2.81
C ALA A 88 6.34 3.68 4.32
N GLN A 89 6.87 2.63 4.98
CA GLN A 89 7.17 2.68 6.42
C GLN A 89 8.25 3.72 6.78
N LYS A 90 9.28 3.92 5.95
CA LYS A 90 10.29 4.97 6.18
C LYS A 90 9.69 6.37 6.06
N TRP A 91 8.82 6.58 5.08
CA TRP A 91 8.08 7.83 4.91
C TRP A 91 7.12 8.06 6.09
N LEU A 92 6.41 7.02 6.53
CA LEU A 92 5.47 7.08 7.65
C LEU A 92 6.17 7.47 8.95
N GLN A 93 7.31 6.85 9.24
CA GLN A 93 8.12 7.19 10.40
C GLN A 93 8.55 8.67 10.38
N SER A 94 8.97 9.14 9.20
CA SER A 94 9.41 10.53 9.02
C SER A 94 8.25 11.52 9.20
N ALA A 95 7.09 11.22 8.61
CA ALA A 95 5.88 12.03 8.73
C ALA A 95 5.38 12.12 10.19
N ARG A 96 5.31 10.98 10.90
CA ARG A 96 4.92 10.94 12.32
C ARG A 96 5.90 11.71 13.21
N LYS A 97 7.21 11.59 12.96
CA LYS A 97 8.23 12.36 13.68
C LYS A 97 8.02 13.87 13.47
N LYS A 98 7.73 14.29 12.24
CA LYS A 98 7.44 15.70 11.92
C LYS A 98 6.17 16.19 12.61
N GLN A 99 5.13 15.37 12.63
CA GLN A 99 3.86 15.68 13.27
C GLN A 99 4.04 15.90 14.79
N GLN A 100 4.77 15.01 15.45
CA GLN A 100 5.09 15.14 16.87
C GLN A 100 5.92 16.39 17.19
N GLN A 101 6.81 16.81 16.30
CA GLN A 101 7.58 18.05 16.49
C GLN A 101 6.67 19.27 16.48
N TRP A 102 5.73 19.33 15.54
CA TRP A 102 4.83 20.47 15.39
C TRP A 102 3.71 20.53 16.42
N GLN A 103 3.26 19.39 16.94
CA GLN A 103 2.30 19.36 18.06
C GLN A 103 2.88 19.87 19.39
N LYS A 104 4.22 19.92 19.51
CA LYS A 104 4.93 20.43 20.69
C LYS A 104 5.28 21.92 20.60
N THR A 105 5.03 22.55 19.46
CA THR A 105 5.36 23.96 19.19
C THR A 105 4.11 24.81 19.34
#